data_AF-L0L1D3-F1
#
_entry.id   AF-L0L1D3-F1
#
_cell.length_a   1.000
_cell.length_b   1.000
_cell.length_c   1.000
_cell.angle_alpha   90.00
_cell.angle_beta   90.00
_cell.angle_gamma   90.00
#
_symmetry.space_group_name_H-M   'P 1'
#
loop_
_entity.id
_entity.type
_entity.pdbx_description
1 polymer ?
#
loop_
_entity_poly.entity_id
_entity_poly.type
_entity_poly.pdbx_seq_one_letter_code
_entity_poly.pdbx_strand_id
1 'polypeptide(L)' 'MRLANNIRKREKRETKDIARIAKKASSNAIRNAFSHGRSVTVQQGKKIVKLYPNGHTEVIMTIENISVMPEKRRYQL' A
#
# COMPACT_ATOMS: atom_id res chain seq x y z
N MET A 1 -16.21 -26.35 -15.22
CA MET A 1 -15.36 -25.18 -15.54
C MET A 1 -15.98 -23.79 -15.24
N ARG A 2 -17.31 -23.57 -15.20
CA ARG A 2 -17.91 -22.23 -14.98
C ARG A 2 -17.76 -21.66 -13.55
N LEU A 3 -17.73 -22.52 -12.53
CA LEU A 3 -17.69 -22.10 -11.11
C LEU A 3 -16.37 -21.40 -10.72
N ALA A 4 -15.23 -21.92 -11.16
CA ALA A 4 -13.92 -21.36 -10.85
C ALA A 4 -13.71 -19.93 -11.42
N ASN A 5 -14.31 -19.63 -12.57
CA ASN A 5 -14.22 -18.30 -13.18
C ASN A 5 -15.04 -17.25 -12.42
N ASN A 6 -16.18 -17.64 -11.83
CA ASN A 6 -17.01 -16.73 -11.03
C ASN A 6 -16.34 -16.39 -9.69
N ILE A 7 -15.66 -17.35 -9.06
CA ILE A 7 -14.89 -17.13 -7.82
C ILE A 7 -13.76 -16.13 -8.08
N ARG A 8 -12.92 -16.36 -9.10
CA ARG A 8 -11.82 -15.44 -9.46
C ARG A 8 -12.31 -14.03 -9.80
N LYS A 9 -13.47 -13.91 -10.44
CA LYS A 9 -14.08 -12.61 -10.78
C LYS A 9 -14.57 -11.86 -9.54
N ARG A 10 -15.09 -12.59 -8.54
CA ARG A 10 -15.50 -12.03 -7.24
C ARG A 10 -14.29 -11.58 -6.43
N GLU A 11 -13.27 -12.43 -6.30
CA GLU A 11 -12.01 -12.09 -5.62
C GLU A 11 -11.38 -10.82 -6.20
N LYS A 12 -11.30 -10.73 -7.54
CA LYS A 12 -10.75 -9.54 -8.21
C LYS A 12 -11.56 -8.27 -7.95
N ARG A 13 -12.87 -8.37 -7.71
CA ARG A 13 -13.72 -7.22 -7.34
C ARG A 13 -13.50 -6.84 -5.88
N GLU A 14 -13.51 -7.82 -4.98
CA GLU A 14 -13.24 -7.61 -3.55
C GLU A 14 -11.86 -6.98 -3.31
N THR A 15 -10.82 -7.44 -4.01
CA THR A 15 -9.47 -6.84 -3.93
C THR A 15 -9.48 -5.36 -4.38
N LYS A 16 -10.26 -5.02 -5.42
CA LYS A 16 -10.38 -3.63 -5.89
C LYS A 16 -11.09 -2.74 -4.89
N ASP A 17 -12.10 -3.25 -4.20
CA ASP A 17 -12.85 -2.49 -3.21
C ASP A 17 -12.04 -2.27 -1.94
N ILE A 18 -11.31 -3.30 -1.47
CA ILE A 18 -10.35 -3.17 -0.37
C ILE A 18 -9.27 -2.14 -0.72
N ALA A 19 -8.69 -2.21 -1.92
CA ALA A 19 -7.69 -1.24 -2.36
C ALA A 19 -8.25 0.20 -2.39
N ARG A 20 -9.51 0.38 -2.82
CA ARG A 20 -10.18 1.69 -2.84
C ARG A 20 -10.38 2.23 -1.43
N ILE A 21 -10.87 1.40 -0.52
CA ILE A 21 -11.10 1.76 0.89
C ILE A 21 -9.77 2.10 1.56
N ALA A 22 -8.75 1.26 1.40
CA ALA A 22 -7.42 1.48 1.94
C ALA A 22 -6.83 2.80 1.43
N LYS A 23 -6.91 3.09 0.12
CA LYS A 23 -6.43 4.36 -0.45
C LYS A 23 -7.13 5.57 0.17
N LYS A 24 -8.46 5.50 0.35
CA LYS A 24 -9.24 6.59 0.97
C LYS A 24 -8.87 6.77 2.44
N ALA A 25 -8.76 5.68 3.19
CA ALA A 25 -8.36 5.69 4.59
C ALA A 25 -6.97 6.30 4.79
N SER A 26 -5.98 5.86 4.01
CA SER A 26 -4.63 6.43 4.06
C SER A 26 -4.61 7.92 3.72
N SER A 27 -5.36 8.33 2.69
CA SER A 27 -5.45 9.75 2.30
C SER A 27 -6.05 10.61 3.42
N ASN A 28 -7.10 10.11 4.08
CA ASN A 28 -7.72 10.79 5.21
C ASN A 28 -6.78 10.84 6.43
N ALA A 29 -6.06 9.77 6.71
CA ALA A 29 -5.08 9.73 7.80
C ALA A 29 -3.95 10.75 7.59
N ILE A 30 -3.44 10.88 6.36
CA ILE A 30 -2.43 11.88 6.00
C ILE A 30 -2.97 13.30 6.19
N ARG A 31 -4.17 13.59 5.67
CA ARG A 31 -4.80 14.91 5.83
C ARG A 31 -5.01 15.27 7.30
N ASN A 32 -5.50 14.33 8.10
CA ASN A 32 -5.69 14.52 9.53
C ASN A 32 -4.35 14.75 10.24
N ALA A 33 -3.29 14.01 9.89
CA ALA A 33 -1.98 14.29 10.48
C ALA A 33 -1.50 15.71 10.14
N PHE A 34 -1.64 16.13 8.89
CA PHE A 34 -1.22 17.46 8.43
C PHE A 34 -2.03 18.60 9.05
N SER A 35 -3.33 18.41 9.25
CA SER A 35 -4.17 19.43 9.92
C SER A 35 -3.76 19.67 11.37
N HIS A 36 -3.04 18.74 11.99
CA HIS A 36 -2.49 18.87 13.34
C HIS A 36 -0.99 19.19 13.34
N GLY A 37 -0.42 19.59 12.20
CA GLY A 37 1.01 19.93 12.08
C GLY A 37 1.96 18.73 12.20
N ARG A 38 1.45 17.49 12.10
CA ARG A 38 2.25 16.27 12.26
C ARG A 38 2.80 15.80 10.91
N SER A 39 4.07 15.38 10.90
CA SER A 39 4.66 14.71 9.75
C SER A 39 4.17 13.25 9.64
N VAL A 40 4.18 12.70 8.43
CA VAL A 40 3.80 11.31 8.17
C VAL A 40 4.93 10.59 7.43
N THR A 41 5.23 9.36 7.85
CA THR A 41 6.18 8.50 7.15
C THR A 41 5.44 7.62 6.15
N VAL A 42 5.88 7.60 4.89
CA VAL A 42 5.31 6.80 3.82
C VAL A 42 6.40 6.09 3.02
N GLN A 43 6.05 4.93 2.46
CA GLN A 43 6.92 4.25 1.50
C GLN A 43 6.67 4.81 0.09
N GLN A 44 7.72 5.31 -0.55
CA GLN A 44 7.74 5.70 -1.95
C GLN A 44 8.73 4.81 -2.71
N GLY A 45 8.21 3.76 -3.34
CA GLY A 45 9.02 2.77 -4.04
C GLY A 45 10.00 2.08 -3.08
N LYS A 46 11.30 2.28 -3.32
CA LYS A 46 12.39 1.75 -2.47
C LYS A 46 12.75 2.66 -1.30
N LYS A 47 12.10 3.81 -1.13
CA LYS A 47 12.46 4.79 -0.08
C LYS A 47 11.38 4.86 0.98
N ILE A 48 11.78 5.00 2.23
CA ILE A 48 10.91 5.47 3.31
C ILE A 48 11.16 6.97 3.44
N VAL A 49 10.11 7.76 3.25
CA VAL A 49 10.19 9.22 3.27
C VAL A 49 9.26 9.77 4.34
N LYS A 50 9.70 10.84 4.99
CA LYS A 50 8.92 11.64 5.93
C LYS A 50 8.38 12.86 5.19
N LEU A 51 7.07 12.96 5.11
CA LEU A 51 6.37 14.09 4.53
C LEU A 51 5.96 15.06 5.63
N TYR A 52 6.28 16.32 5.45
CA TYR A 52 5.91 17.39 6.37
C TYR A 52 4.71 18.19 5.83
N PRO A 53 3.89 18.82 6.70
CA PRO A 53 2.73 19.59 6.28
C PRO A 53 3.04 20.78 5.36
N ASN A 54 4.27 21.31 5.43
CA ASN A 54 4.77 22.41 4.59
C ASN A 54 5.20 21.96 3.18
N GLY A 55 5.02 20.68 2.84
CA GLY A 55 5.45 20.11 1.55
C GLY A 55 6.91 19.66 1.52
N HIS A 56 7.70 19.91 2.57
CA HIS A 56 9.05 19.38 2.69
C HIS A 56 9.01 17.85 2.79
N THR A 57 9.99 17.20 2.17
CA THR A 57 10.14 15.75 2.20
C THR A 57 11.56 15.39 2.60
N GLU A 58 11.69 14.48 3.55
CA GLU A 58 12.98 13.98 4.03
C GLU A 58 13.06 12.47 3.80
N VAL A 59 14.15 12.00 3.18
CA VAL A 59 14.38 10.56 3.00
C VAL A 59 14.97 10.01 4.29
N ILE A 60 14.22 9.13 4.97
CA ILE A 60 14.69 8.48 6.19
C ILE A 60 15.67 7.36 5.84
N MET A 61 15.28 6.50 4.89
CA MET A 61 16.13 5.38 4.48
C MET A 61 15.75 4.88 3.08
N THR A 62 16.73 4.29 2.41
CA THR A 62 16.53 3.55 1.17
C THR A 62 16.62 2.04 1.46
N ILE A 63 15.63 1.28 1.00
CA ILE A 63 15.55 -0.17 1.17
C ILE A 63 16.26 -0.80 -0.02
N GLU A 64 17.50 -1.23 0.19
CA GLU A 64 18.37 -1.74 -0.87
C GLU A 64 17.96 -3.14 -1.37
N ASN A 65 17.33 -3.97 -0.52
CA ASN A 65 17.00 -5.38 -0.79
C ASN A 65 15.50 -5.74 -0.62
N ILE A 66 14.58 -4.93 -1.15
CA ILE A 66 13.15 -5.28 -1.08
C ILE A 66 12.83 -6.40 -2.10
N SER A 67 12.62 -7.63 -1.62
CA SER A 67 12.01 -8.68 -2.46
C SER A 67 10.52 -8.40 -2.55
N VAL A 68 10.09 -7.78 -3.65
CA VAL A 68 8.67 -7.51 -3.94
C VAL A 68 7.97 -8.68 -4.65
N MET A 69 8.63 -9.82 -4.85
CA MET A 69 7.98 -11.02 -5.36
C MET A 69 7.54 -11.90 -4.18
N PRO A 70 6.22 -12.11 -3.95
CA PRO A 70 5.80 -13.20 -3.08
C PRO A 70 6.28 -14.51 -3.73
N GLU A 71 7.21 -15.20 -3.06
CA GLU A 71 7.65 -16.53 -3.46
C GLU A 71 6.41 -17.42 -3.56
N LYS A 72 6.05 -17.85 -4.78
CA LYS A 72 5.02 -18.86 -4.97
C LYS A 72 5.55 -20.17 -4.41
N ARG A 73 5.32 -20.45 -3.13
CA ARG A 73 5.54 -21.78 -2.56
C ARG A 73 4.61 -22.77 -3.28
N ARG A 74 5.18 -23.55 -4.20
CA ARG A 74 4.51 -24.74 -4.76
C ARG A 74 4.69 -25.85 -3.74
N TYR A 75 3.62 -26.19 -3.03
CA TYR A 75 3.57 -27.45 -2.29
C TYR A 75 3.33 -28.56 -3.31
N GLN A 76 4.28 -29.48 -3.44
CA GLN A 76 4.05 -30.76 -4.10
C GLN A 76 3.36 -31.68 -3.09
N LEU A 77 2.24 -32.29 -3.51
CA LEU A 77 1.52 -33.33 -2.76
C LEU A 77 2.28 -34.65 -2.84
#